data_AF-A0A0C1K6E7-F1
#
_entry.id   AF-A0A0C1K6E7-F1
#
_cell.length_a   1.000
_cell.length_b   1.000
_cell.length_c   1.000
_cell.angle_alpha   90.00
_cell.angle_beta   90.00
_cell.angle_gamma   90.00
#
_symmetry.space_group_name_H-M   'P 1'
#
loop_
_entity.id
_entity.type
_entity.pdbx_description
1 polymer ?
#
loop_
_entity_poly.entity_id
_entity_poly.type
_entity_poly.pdbx_seq_one_letter_code
_entity_poly.pdbx_strand_id
1 'polypeptide(L)' 'MQKLYLSFNQLTALPSEIGQLSRLHDLDLSYNQLTIIPHLPKVGRLNMEGNLL' A
#
# COMPACT_ATOMS: atom_id res chain seq x y z
N MET A 1 -1.99 -13.72 -9.37
CA MET A 1 -2.29 -12.46 -8.66
C MET A 1 -2.24 -12.70 -7.17
N GLN A 2 -1.54 -11.84 -6.44
CA GLN A 2 -1.52 -11.81 -4.98
C GLN A 2 -2.20 -10.53 -4.49
N LYS A 3 -2.79 -10.61 -3.30
CA LYS A 3 -3.45 -9.51 -2.62
C LYS A 3 -2.84 -9.35 -1.24
N LEU A 4 -2.61 -8.11 -0.82
CA LEU A 4 -2.11 -7.78 0.51
C LEU A 4 -3.04 -6.74 1.14
N TYR A 5 -3.59 -7.08 2.30
CA TYR A 5 -4.51 -6.24 3.05
C TYR A 5 -3.82 -5.80 4.34
N LEU A 6 -3.56 -4.49 4.45
CA LEU A 6 -2.93 -3.83 5.58
C LEU A 6 -3.83 -2.69 6.11
N SER A 7 -5.12 -2.74 5.80
CA SER A 7 -6.07 -1.71 6.21
C SER A 7 -6.25 -1.67 7.73
N PHE A 8 -6.64 -0.51 8.26
CA PHE A 8 -6.85 -0.26 9.69
C PHE A 8 -5.61 -0.54 10.56
N ASN A 9 -4.46 -0.06 10.10
CA ASN A 9 -3.20 -0.12 10.85
C ASN A 9 -2.71 1.30 11.17
N GLN A 10 -1.52 1.38 11.77
CA GLN A 10 -0.87 2.63 12.13
C GLN A 10 0.39 2.84 11.28
N LEU A 11 0.38 2.39 10.02
CA LEU A 11 1.52 2.50 9.13
C LEU A 11 1.75 3.97 8.78
N THR A 12 2.93 4.48 9.13
CA THR A 12 3.39 5.83 8.79
C THR A 12 4.27 5.85 7.54
N ALA A 13 4.83 4.70 7.18
CA ALA A 13 5.63 4.50 5.99
C ALA A 13 5.48 3.06 5.46
N LEU A 14 5.84 2.87 4.19
CA LEU A 14 6.00 1.54 3.60
C LEU A 14 7.46 1.30 3.21
N PRO A 15 7.97 0.08 3.44
CA PRO A 15 9.30 -0.30 2.96
C PRO A 15 9.33 -0.31 1.43
N SER A 16 10.44 0.14 0.85
CA SER A 16 10.65 0.18 -0.61
C SER A 16 10.54 -1.20 -1.28
N GLU A 17 10.82 -2.24 -0.49
CA GLU A 17 10.79 -3.66 -0.84
C GLU A 17 9.40 -4.13 -1.23
N ILE A 18 8.33 -3.47 -0.77
CA ILE A 18 6.95 -3.82 -1.16
C ILE A 18 6.73 -3.62 -2.66
N GLY A 19 7.47 -2.69 -3.30
CA GLY A 19 7.48 -2.50 -4.75
C GLY A 19 8.18 -3.62 -5.53
N GLN A 20 8.94 -4.49 -4.86
CA GLN A 20 9.61 -5.65 -5.46
C GLN A 20 8.71 -6.88 -5.56
N LEU A 21 7.53 -6.86 -4.92
CA LEU A 21 6.56 -7.95 -4.95
C LEU A 21 5.92 -8.09 -6.34
N SER A 22 6.61 -8.83 -7.22
CA SER A 22 6.29 -8.98 -8.64
C SER A 22 4.93 -9.61 -8.95
N ARG A 23 4.33 -10.30 -7.97
CA ARG A 23 3.01 -10.94 -8.11
C ARG A 23 1.90 -10.17 -7.39
N LEU A 24 2.22 -9.11 -6.64
CA LEU A 24 1.26 -8.30 -5.91
C LEU A 24 0.47 -7.44 -6.90
N HIS A 25 -0.85 -7.60 -6.88
CA HIS A 25 -1.75 -6.90 -7.79
C HIS A 25 -2.71 -5.98 -7.05
N ASP A 26 -3.25 -6.45 -5.92
CA ASP A 26 -4.13 -5.66 -5.06
C ASP A 26 -3.43 -5.34 -3.74
N LEU A 27 -3.33 -4.07 -3.39
CA LEU A 27 -2.81 -3.60 -2.11
C LEU A 27 -3.82 -2.65 -1.45
N ASP A 28 -4.27 -3.01 -0.25
CA ASP A 28 -5.14 -2.17 0.56
C ASP A 28 -4.39 -1.61 1.76
N LEU A 29 -4.22 -0.28 1.78
CA LEU A 29 -3.59 0.51 2.84
C LEU A 29 -4.59 1.45 3.50
N SER A 30 -5.90 1.25 3.29
CA SER A 30 -6.90 2.16 3.81
C SER A 30 -6.85 2.29 5.34
N TYR A 31 -7.18 3.46 5.86
CA TYR A 31 -7.18 3.78 7.28
C TYR A 31 -5.83 3.50 7.94
N ASN A 32 -4.78 4.15 7.42
CA ASN A 32 -3.43 4.18 7.97
C ASN A 32 -2.99 5.64 8.22
N GLN A 33 -1.70 5.86 8.49
CA GLN A 33 -1.13 7.18 8.79
C GLN A 33 -0.09 7.59 7.75
N LEU A 34 -0.21 7.10 6.51
CA LEU A 34 0.72 7.44 5.45
C LEU A 34 0.53 8.91 5.05
N THR A 35 1.63 9.64 4.94
CA THR A 35 1.68 11.04 4.51
C THR A 35 2.34 11.21 3.14
N ILE A 36 2.78 10.11 2.53
CA ILE A 36 3.36 10.08 1.18
C ILE A 36 2.69 9.02 0.29
N ILE A 37 2.59 9.32 -1.00
CA ILE A 37 2.14 8.34 -2.01
C ILE A 37 3.29 7.35 -2.26
N PRO A 38 3.13 6.04 -1.96
CA PRO A 38 4.17 5.06 -2.18
C PRO A 38 4.36 4.79 -3.67
N HIS A 39 5.61 4.68 -4.11
CA HIS A 39 5.93 4.38 -5.51
C HIS A 39 5.90 2.86 -5.77
N LEU A 40 4.79 2.37 -6.35
CA LEU A 40 4.50 0.94 -6.53
C LEU A 40 4.18 0.59 -7.99
N PRO A 41 5.18 0.52 -8.89
CA PRO A 41 4.96 0.44 -10.34
C PRO A 41 4.32 -0.86 -10.83
N LYS A 42 4.28 -1.91 -10.00
CA LYS A 42 3.74 -3.24 -10.35
C LYS A 42 2.36 -3.52 -9.75
N VAL A 43 1.86 -2.65 -8.87
CA VAL A 43 0.53 -2.81 -8.25
C VAL A 43 -0.53 -2.33 -9.24
N GLY A 44 -1.51 -3.19 -9.52
CA GLY A 44 -2.61 -2.86 -10.42
C GLY A 44 -3.71 -2.06 -9.72
N ARG A 45 -4.01 -2.40 -8.46
CA ARG A 45 -5.03 -1.73 -7.64
C ARG A 45 -4.45 -1.38 -6.28
N LEU A 46 -4.57 -0.10 -5.93
CA LEU A 46 -4.10 0.46 -4.67
C LEU A 46 -5.25 1.21 -3.99
N ASN A 47 -5.55 0.88 -2.73
CA ASN A 47 -6.46 1.65 -1.89
C ASN A 47 -5.66 2.38 -0.79
N MET A 48 -5.84 3.69 -0.68
CA MET A 48 -5.24 4.55 0.36
C MET A 48 -6.26 5.43 1.07
N GLU A 49 -7.56 5.13 0.95
CA GLU A 49 -8.63 5.89 1.63
C GLU A 49 -8.33 6.04 3.13
N GLY A 50 -8.58 7.22 3.70
CA GLY A 50 -8.40 7.43 5.15
C GLY A 50 -6.95 7.46 5.63
N ASN A 51 -5.98 7.68 4.74
CA ASN A 51 -4.61 8.09 5.10
C ASN A 51 -4.52 9.61 5.31
N LEU A 52 -3.33 10.11 5.62
CA LEU A 52 -3.06 11.51 5.98
C LEU A 52 -2.38 12.29 4.82
N LEU A 53 -2.72 11.92 3.58
CA LEU A 53 -2.17 12.47 2.32
C LEU A 53 -2.86 13.76 1.89
#